data_AF-A0A3Q3XCT3-F1
#
_entry.id   AF-A0A3Q3XCT3-F1
#
_cell.length_a   1.000
_cell.length_b   1.000
_cell.length_c   1.000
_cell.angle_alpha   90.00
_cell.angle_beta   90.00
_cell.angle_gamma   90.00
#
_symmetry.space_group_name_H-M   'P 1'
#
loop_
_entity.id
_entity.type
_entity.pdbx_description
1 polymer ?
#
loop_
_entity_poly.entity_id
_entity_poly.type
_entity_poly.pdbx_seq_one_letter_code
_entity_poly.pdbx_strand_id
1 'polypeptide(L)'
;MSVGLSDDDALFSCSVWRPSGKSYLFFTQFKIELKGAKIEYGNAYSQTAAAGQGDMPLNPEEFSVGDSTVTHRDGKFRAQLAKVTAVGRTRHDEL
;
A
#
# COMPACT_ATOMS: atom_id res chain seq x y z
N MET A 1 -5.69 -9.63 -2.70
CA MET A 1 -4.32 -9.18 -2.98
C MET A 1 -4.09 -9.37 -4.46
N SER A 2 -3.40 -8.44 -5.10
CA SER A 2 -2.92 -8.56 -6.47
C SER A 2 -1.51 -8.00 -6.57
N VAL A 3 -0.71 -8.64 -7.42
CA VAL A 3 0.61 -8.18 -7.84
C VAL A 3 0.62 -8.11 -9.36
N GLY A 4 1.38 -7.18 -9.93
CA GLY A 4 1.49 -7.03 -11.36
C GLY A 4 2.82 -6.39 -11.76
N LEU A 5 3.33 -6.80 -12.91
CA LEU A 5 4.46 -6.17 -13.59
C LEU A 5 3.94 -5.32 -14.75
N SER A 6 4.64 -4.25 -15.10
CA SER A 6 4.43 -3.55 -16.36
C SER A 6 4.93 -4.40 -17.53
N ASP A 7 4.47 -4.10 -18.75
CA ASP A 7 4.84 -4.85 -19.95
C ASP A 7 6.36 -4.80 -20.27
N ASP A 8 7.07 -3.80 -19.76
CA ASP A 8 8.51 -3.61 -19.88
C ASP A 8 9.30 -4.14 -18.67
N ASP A 9 8.63 -4.81 -17.73
CA ASP A 9 9.17 -5.30 -16.46
C ASP A 9 9.82 -4.22 -15.56
N ALA A 10 9.67 -2.94 -15.89
CA ALA A 10 10.31 -1.83 -15.16
C ALA A 10 9.58 -1.45 -13.87
N LEU A 11 8.27 -1.76 -13.77
CA LEU A 11 7.44 -1.43 -12.62
C LEU A 11 6.79 -2.68 -12.04
N PHE A 12 6.88 -2.82 -10.72
CA PHE A 12 6.18 -3.80 -9.93
C PHE A 12 5.12 -3.11 -9.08
N SER A 13 3.89 -3.61 -9.13
CA SER A 13 2.77 -3.16 -8.33
C SER A 13 2.33 -4.25 -7.36
N CYS A 14 2.00 -3.86 -6.14
CA CYS A 14 1.42 -4.72 -5.11
C CYS A 14 0.26 -3.98 -4.45
N SER A 15 -0.91 -4.62 -4.39
CA SER A 15 -2.09 -4.09 -3.70
C SER A 15 -2.73 -5.16 -2.83
N VAL A 16 -2.98 -4.81 -1.58
CA VAL A 16 -3.75 -5.61 -0.63
C VAL A 16 -4.99 -4.82 -0.27
N TRP A 17 -6.18 -5.40 -0.44
CA TRP A 17 -7.44 -4.74 -0.10
C TRP A 17 -8.47 -5.74 0.45
N ARG A 18 -9.41 -5.21 1.24
CA ARG A 18 -10.57 -5.96 1.72
C ARG A 18 -11.68 -5.89 0.65
N PRO A 19 -12.17 -7.03 0.12
CA PRO A 19 -13.25 -7.02 -0.87
C PRO A 19 -14.52 -6.31 -0.41
N SER A 20 -14.80 -6.32 0.90
CA SER A 20 -16.00 -5.70 1.49
C SER A 20 -15.90 -4.18 1.68
N GLY A 21 -14.86 -3.51 1.19
CA GLY A 21 -14.78 -2.04 1.30
C GLY A 21 -14.16 -1.53 2.60
N LYS A 22 -14.61 -2.03 3.76
CA LYS A 22 -14.21 -1.54 5.09
C LYS A 22 -13.72 -2.69 5.95
N SER A 23 -12.70 -2.53 6.79
CA SER A 23 -12.30 -3.52 7.79
C SER A 23 -12.90 -3.22 9.17
N TYR A 24 -13.32 -4.26 9.90
CA TYR A 24 -13.76 -4.16 11.31
C TYR A 24 -12.66 -4.53 12.30
N LEU A 25 -11.49 -4.96 11.81
CA LEU A 25 -10.34 -5.23 12.65
C LEU A 25 -9.75 -3.91 13.15
N PHE A 26 -9.27 -3.92 14.39
CA PHE A 26 -8.49 -2.84 14.96
C PHE A 26 -7.01 -3.13 14.72
N PHE A 27 -6.40 -2.48 13.73
CA PHE A 27 -4.99 -2.70 13.40
C PHE A 27 -4.09 -1.88 14.32
N THR A 28 -3.17 -2.54 15.02
CA THR A 28 -2.16 -1.83 15.83
C THR A 28 -0.96 -1.40 14.99
N GLN A 29 -0.63 -2.17 13.95
CA GLN A 29 0.52 -1.94 13.09
C GLN A 29 0.29 -2.49 11.68
N PHE A 30 0.91 -1.87 10.68
CA PHE A 30 1.06 -2.45 9.34
C PHE A 30 2.39 -2.08 8.71
N LYS A 31 2.91 -2.97 7.86
CA LYS A 31 4.07 -2.76 7.01
C LYS A 31 3.89 -3.58 5.72
N ILE A 32 4.07 -2.92 4.57
CA ILE A 32 4.35 -3.58 3.29
C ILE A 32 5.81 -3.35 2.95
N GLU A 33 6.47 -4.37 2.42
CA GLU A 33 7.85 -4.33 1.96
C GLU A 33 7.95 -4.90 0.55
N LEU A 34 8.52 -4.12 -0.38
CA LEU A 34 8.87 -4.58 -1.72
C LEU A 34 10.34 -5.00 -1.73
N LYS A 35 10.62 -6.17 -2.30
CA LYS A 35 11.98 -6.66 -2.53
C LYS A 35 12.31 -6.56 -4.01
N GLY A 36 13.57 -6.22 -4.33
CA GLY A 36 14.01 -6.07 -5.72
C GLY A 36 13.46 -4.82 -6.44
N ALA A 37 12.72 -3.96 -5.75
CA ALA A 37 12.16 -2.74 -6.31
C ALA A 37 12.28 -1.56 -5.33
N LYS A 38 12.48 -0.35 -5.87
CA LYS A 38 12.43 0.90 -5.11
C LYS A 38 11.05 1.51 -5.26
N ILE A 39 10.34 1.78 -4.15
CA ILE A 39 9.02 2.38 -4.16
C ILE A 39 9.07 3.78 -4.81
N GLU A 40 8.21 3.98 -5.81
CA GLU A 40 7.94 5.29 -6.42
C GLU A 40 6.59 5.85 -5.97
N TYR A 41 5.64 4.96 -5.63
CA TYR A 41 4.33 5.34 -5.13
C TYR A 41 3.88 4.38 -4.03
N GLY A 42 3.38 4.92 -2.93
CA GLY A 42 2.81 4.16 -1.83
C GLY A 42 1.62 4.90 -1.25
N ASN A 43 0.51 4.21 -1.05
CA ASN A 43 -0.67 4.81 -0.43
C ASN A 43 -1.47 3.77 0.38
N ALA A 44 -2.24 4.26 1.35
CA ALA A 44 -3.09 3.46 2.22
C ALA A 44 -4.46 4.11 2.36
N TYR A 45 -5.48 3.29 2.61
CA TYR A 45 -6.87 3.70 2.62
C TYR A 45 -7.59 3.07 3.82
N SER A 46 -8.40 3.85 4.51
CA SER A 46 -9.26 3.36 5.60
C SER A 46 -10.50 2.63 5.07
N GLN A 47 -10.92 2.98 3.85
CA GLN A 47 -12.07 2.41 3.16
C GLN A 47 -11.79 2.34 1.65
N THR A 48 -12.30 1.32 1.00
CA THR A 48 -12.25 1.14 -0.46
C THR A 48 -13.64 1.20 -1.05
N ALA A 49 -13.69 1.48 -2.34
CA ALA A 49 -14.90 1.56 -3.13
C ALA A 49 -15.67 0.22 -3.18
N ALA A 50 -16.53 -0.02 -2.19
CA ALA A 50 -17.60 -0.99 -2.27
C ALA A 50 -18.91 -0.23 -2.53
N ALA A 51 -19.65 -0.62 -3.57
CA ALA A 51 -20.97 -0.07 -3.92
C ALA A 51 -21.01 1.42 -4.31
N GLY A 52 -20.00 1.93 -5.01
CA GLY A 52 -20.08 3.25 -5.70
C GLY A 52 -19.60 4.47 -4.91
N GLN A 53 -19.10 4.30 -3.68
CA GLN A 53 -18.34 5.32 -2.97
C GLN A 53 -16.85 5.23 -3.37
N GLY A 54 -16.11 6.33 -3.43
CA GLY A 54 -14.67 6.31 -3.76
C GLY A 54 -13.78 5.75 -2.64
N ASP A 55 -12.53 5.46 -2.95
CA ASP A 55 -11.52 5.10 -1.95
C ASP A 55 -11.27 6.27 -0.98
N MET A 56 -11.21 6.01 0.33
CA MET A 56 -10.92 7.01 1.35
C MET A 56 -9.46 6.88 1.81
N PRO A 57 -8.55 7.78 1.37
CA PRO A 57 -7.14 7.69 1.73
C PRO A 57 -6.93 7.96 3.22
N LEU A 58 -5.88 7.35 3.79
CA LEU A 58 -5.39 7.73 5.10
C LEU A 58 -4.78 9.13 5.07
N ASN A 59 -4.75 9.80 6.22
CA ASN A 59 -4.00 11.04 6.31
C ASN A 59 -2.49 10.72 6.13
N PRO A 60 -1.73 11.50 5.33
CA PRO A 60 -0.29 11.30 5.15
C PRO A 60 0.52 11.26 6.47
N GLU A 61 0.03 11.83 7.57
CA GLU A 61 0.68 11.71 8.89
C GLU A 61 0.54 10.31 9.51
N GLU A 62 -0.38 9.47 9.06
CA GLU A 62 -0.65 8.14 9.63
C GLU A 62 0.34 7.07 9.16
N PHE A 63 1.10 7.35 8.11
CA PHE A 63 2.03 6.39 7.51
C PHE A 63 3.27 7.08 6.94
N SER A 64 4.25 6.28 6.54
CA SER A 64 5.44 6.73 5.83
C SER A 64 5.69 5.80 4.64
N VAL A 65 6.24 6.40 3.59
CA VAL A 65 6.72 5.68 2.41
C VAL A 65 8.23 5.85 2.41
N GLY A 66 8.94 4.74 2.61
CA GLY A 66 10.39 4.65 2.48
C GLY A 66 10.78 4.03 1.13
N ASP A 67 12.08 3.85 0.93
CA ASP A 67 12.63 3.31 -0.34
C ASP A 67 12.07 1.94 -0.72
N SER A 68 11.73 1.09 0.25
CA SER A 68 11.21 -0.26 0.00
C SER A 68 9.97 -0.59 0.83
N THR A 69 9.49 0.32 1.69
CA THR A 69 8.41 0.02 2.63
C THR A 69 7.33 1.08 2.70
N VAL A 70 6.07 0.65 2.84
CA VAL A 70 4.96 1.51 3.30
C VAL A 70 4.57 1.03 4.70
N THR A 71 4.73 1.89 5.72
CA THR A 71 4.51 1.51 7.12
C THR A 71 3.68 2.54 7.86
N HIS A 72 2.90 2.11 8.84
CA HIS A 72 2.22 3.00 9.77
C HIS A 72 3.21 3.87 10.57
N ARG A 73 2.71 5.01 11.09
CA ARG A 73 3.40 5.83 12.09
C ARG A 73 2.77 5.63 13.47
N ASP A 74 3.62 5.31 14.44
CA ASP A 74 3.22 5.15 15.83
C ASP A 74 2.53 6.39 16.38
N GLY A 75 1.44 6.19 17.11
CA GLY A 75 0.65 7.26 17.73
C GLY A 75 -0.15 8.15 16.76
N LYS A 76 -0.01 7.97 15.45
CA LYS A 76 -0.75 8.72 14.43
C LYS A 76 -1.79 7.87 13.71
N PHE A 77 -1.45 6.61 13.42
CA PHE A 77 -2.33 5.68 12.72
C PHE A 77 -3.61 5.38 13.52
N ARG A 78 -4.78 5.59 12.91
CA ARG A 78 -6.10 5.48 13.56
C ARG A 78 -6.66 4.05 13.59
N ALA A 79 -5.82 3.05 13.43
CA ALA A 79 -6.17 1.62 13.43
C ALA A 79 -7.14 1.16 12.33
N GLN A 80 -7.44 2.02 11.34
CA GLN A 80 -8.34 1.73 10.23
C GLN A 80 -7.55 1.48 8.95
N LEU A 81 -7.63 0.26 8.41
CA LEU A 81 -7.00 -0.10 7.14
C LEU A 81 -7.92 -1.01 6.34
N ALA A 82 -8.18 -0.63 5.08
CA ALA A 82 -8.93 -1.43 4.12
C ALA A 82 -8.14 -1.73 2.85
N LYS A 83 -7.19 -0.86 2.46
CA LYS A 83 -6.30 -1.09 1.32
C LYS A 83 -4.95 -0.44 1.53
N VAL A 84 -3.92 -1.06 0.97
CA VAL A 84 -2.60 -0.48 0.81
C VAL A 84 -2.06 -0.89 -0.56
N THR A 85 -1.49 0.06 -1.26
CA THR A 85 -0.93 -0.09 -2.60
C THR A 85 0.50 0.44 -2.59
N ALA A 86 1.41 -0.30 -3.19
CA ALA A 86 2.78 0.13 -3.45
C ALA A 86 3.14 -0.19 -4.90
N VAL A 87 3.74 0.77 -5.58
CA VAL A 87 4.35 0.62 -6.90
C VAL A 87 5.82 0.95 -6.74
N GLY A 88 6.68 0.04 -7.16
CA GLY A 88 8.12 0.22 -7.15
C GLY A 88 8.72 -0.02 -8.51
N ARG A 89 9.79 0.71 -8.81
CA ARG A 89 10.64 0.46 -9.98
C ARG A 89 11.56 -0.71 -9.69
N THR A 90 11.53 -1.73 -10.54
CA THR A 90 12.45 -2.87 -10.45
C THR A 90 13.88 -2.37 -10.62
N ARG A 91 14.82 -2.91 -9.82
CA ARG A 91 16.24 -2.68 -10.08
C ARG A 91 16.70 -3.74 -11.06
N HIS A 92 17.10 -3.33 -12.27
CA HIS A 92 17.92 -4.19 -13.12
C HIS A 92 19.29 -4.28 -12.45
N ASP A 93 19.56 -5.40 -11.77
CA ASP A 93 20.91 -5.74 -11.31
C ASP A 93 21.51 -6.63 -12.41
N GLU A 94 22.26 -6.02 -13.33
CA GLU A 94 23.08 -6.74 -14.32
C GLU A 94 24.41 -7.18 -13.68
N LEU A 95 24.33 -8.01 -12.63
CA LEU A 95 25.49 -8.59 -11.94
C LEU A 95 25.69 -10.07 -12.30
#